data_AF-A0A2G8RYN9-F1
#
_entry.id   AF-A0A2G8RYN9-F1
#
_cell.length_a   1.000
_cell.length_b   1.000
_cell.length_c   1.000
_cell.angle_alpha   90.00
_cell.angle_beta   90.00
_cell.angle_gamma   90.00
#
_symmetry.space_group_name_H-M   'P 1'
#
loop_
_entity.id
_entity.type
_entity.pdbx_description
1 polymer ?
#
loop_
_entity_poly.entity_id
_entity_poly.type
_entity_poly.pdbx_seq_one_letter_code
_entity_poly.pdbx_strand_id
1 'polypeptide(L)'
;MNETVSISRTTSLSRQTSRRGSTVSRSQSLIKKNIAPHDLRPSDILIERFTAWKAIVKQLISYFEGIADIENNVAREMTKLAGVVQVPFRSGNQFLGEGGLQDIFYGIRDKTRAIADQHANLGRTVEGSIVQHLQKLRTEIKAHIKRKRKP
;
A
#
# COMPACT_ATOMS: atom_id res chain seq x y z
N MET A 1 -55.60 -55.90 27.32
CA MET A 1 -54.51 -55.58 26.38
C MET A 1 -53.55 -54.66 27.12
N ASN A 2 -52.49 -55.19 27.77
CA ASN A 2 -51.12 -55.41 27.22
C ASN A 2 -50.56 -54.12 26.59
N GLU A 3 -49.39 -53.57 26.92
CA GLU A 3 -48.17 -54.07 27.59
C GLU A 3 -47.32 -52.89 28.10
N THR A 4 -46.52 -53.16 29.12
CA THR A 4 -45.42 -52.35 29.65
C THR A 4 -44.21 -52.33 28.72
N VAL A 5 -43.51 -51.18 28.56
CA VAL A 5 -42.05 -51.18 28.39
C VAL A 5 -41.42 -49.94 29.05
N SER A 6 -40.61 -50.21 30.07
CA SER A 6 -39.63 -49.32 30.70
C SER A 6 -38.38 -49.17 29.82
N ILE A 7 -37.81 -47.98 29.70
CA ILE A 7 -36.43 -47.81 29.25
C ILE A 7 -35.69 -46.89 30.24
N SER A 8 -34.77 -47.50 30.98
CA SER A 8 -33.81 -46.82 31.84
C SER A 8 -32.44 -46.77 31.19
N ARG A 9 -31.76 -45.64 31.42
CA ARG A 9 -30.34 -45.49 31.81
C ARG A 9 -29.23 -45.29 30.75
N THR A 10 -28.43 -44.25 31.07
CA THR A 10 -26.95 -44.11 31.03
C THR A 10 -26.27 -43.20 29.99
N THR A 11 -25.59 -42.15 30.52
CA THR A 11 -24.21 -41.66 30.21
C THR A 11 -23.98 -41.02 28.82
N SER A 12 -23.23 -39.93 28.59
CA SER A 12 -22.02 -39.41 29.20
C SER A 12 -21.83 -37.93 28.84
N LEU A 13 -21.08 -37.22 29.67
CA LEU A 13 -20.49 -35.91 29.42
C LEU A 13 -19.73 -35.85 28.08
N SER A 14 -20.01 -34.84 27.25
CA SER A 14 -19.05 -34.36 26.26
C SER A 14 -18.75 -32.89 26.52
N ARG A 15 -17.63 -32.68 27.23
CA ARG A 15 -16.94 -31.39 27.41
C ARG A 15 -16.84 -30.68 26.06
N GLN A 16 -17.47 -29.52 25.96
CA GLN A 16 -17.19 -28.54 24.94
C GLN A 16 -15.77 -28.02 25.16
N THR A 17 -14.79 -28.70 24.55
CA THR A 17 -13.44 -28.15 24.43
C THR A 17 -13.52 -27.08 23.35
N SER A 18 -13.31 -25.84 23.78
CA SER A 18 -13.13 -24.71 22.88
C SER A 18 -11.95 -25.01 21.97
N ARG A 19 -12.24 -25.42 20.72
CA ARG A 19 -11.29 -25.29 19.62
C ARG A 19 -11.12 -23.80 19.32
N ARG A 20 -10.37 -23.13 20.20
CA ARG A 20 -9.84 -21.80 19.97
C ARG A 20 -8.71 -22.00 18.95
N GLY A 21 -9.06 -21.75 17.68
CA GLY A 21 -8.18 -21.91 16.54
C GLY A 21 -6.83 -21.24 16.80
N SER A 22 -5.77 -22.03 16.70
CA SER A 22 -4.38 -21.63 16.86
C SER A 22 -3.86 -20.93 15.60
N THR A 23 -4.50 -19.81 15.21
CA THR A 23 -3.96 -18.93 14.15
C THR A 23 -2.63 -18.28 14.56
N VAL A 24 -2.35 -18.21 15.87
CA VAL A 24 -1.09 -17.68 16.43
C VAL A 24 0.10 -18.66 16.27
N SER A 25 -0.16 -19.96 16.06
CA SER A 25 0.91 -20.98 15.97
C SER A 25 1.56 -21.08 14.58
N ARG A 26 0.83 -20.74 13.51
CA ARG A 26 1.33 -20.85 12.14
C ARG A 26 2.41 -19.79 11.83
N SER A 27 2.21 -18.56 12.31
CA SER A 27 3.20 -17.48 12.16
C SER A 27 4.46 -17.74 12.98
N GLN A 28 4.34 -18.25 14.22
CA GLN A 28 5.51 -18.61 15.03
C GLN A 28 6.28 -19.84 14.52
N SER A 29 5.59 -20.84 13.95
CA SER A 29 6.25 -22.04 13.41
C SER A 29 7.02 -21.77 12.11
N LEU A 30 6.55 -20.84 11.27
CA LEU A 30 7.31 -20.36 10.11
C LEU A 30 8.59 -19.61 10.52
N ILE A 31 8.53 -18.84 11.61
CA ILE A 31 9.68 -18.12 12.15
C ILE A 31 10.73 -19.09 12.72
N LYS A 32 10.31 -20.10 13.49
CA LYS A 32 11.24 -21.05 14.13
C LYS A 32 11.94 -22.00 13.17
N LYS A 33 11.30 -22.41 12.07
CA LYS A 33 11.94 -23.29 11.05
C LYS A 33 13.06 -22.59 10.26
N ASN A 34 13.06 -21.26 10.18
CA ASN A 34 13.98 -20.48 9.36
C ASN A 34 15.28 -20.05 10.10
N ILE A 35 15.37 -20.33 11.42
CA ILE A 35 16.53 -19.93 12.25
C ILE A 35 17.40 -21.15 12.61
N ALA A 36 17.00 -22.37 12.24
CA ALA A 36 17.86 -23.53 12.38
C ALA A 36 19.13 -23.28 11.54
N PRO A 37 20.34 -23.44 12.11
CA PRO A 37 21.56 -23.31 11.34
C PRO A 37 21.58 -24.47 10.36
N HIS A 38 21.13 -24.21 9.14
CA HIS A 38 21.47 -25.05 8.02
C HIS A 38 22.99 -25.07 7.92
N ASP A 39 23.56 -26.23 7.63
CA ASP A 39 25.00 -26.47 7.37
C ASP A 39 25.47 -25.80 6.05
N LEU A 40 24.78 -24.73 5.67
CA LEU A 40 25.07 -23.85 4.54
C LEU A 40 26.21 -22.94 4.95
N ARG A 41 27.17 -22.78 4.03
CA ARG A 41 28.27 -21.83 4.24
C ARG A 41 27.66 -20.45 4.52
N PRO A 42 28.21 -19.65 5.46
CA PRO A 42 27.68 -18.32 5.78
C PRO A 42 27.46 -17.41 4.56
N SER A 43 28.22 -17.60 3.48
CA SER A 43 28.04 -16.94 2.18
C SER A 43 26.70 -17.23 1.50
N ASP A 44 26.20 -18.46 1.60
CA ASP A 44 24.98 -18.91 0.94
C ASP A 44 23.75 -18.29 1.65
N ILE A 45 23.78 -18.19 2.98
CA ILE A 45 22.77 -17.48 3.78
C ILE A 45 22.72 -15.99 3.40
N LEU A 46 23.88 -15.35 3.22
CA LEU A 46 23.93 -13.95 2.80
C LEU A 46 23.31 -13.76 1.41
N ILE A 47 23.59 -14.67 0.46
CA ILE A 47 23.01 -14.63 -0.89
C ILE A 47 21.48 -14.77 -0.85
N GLU A 48 20.96 -15.68 -0.03
CA GLU A 48 19.51 -15.86 0.15
C GLU A 48 18.87 -14.58 0.71
N ARG A 49 19.45 -14.00 1.75
CA ARG A 49 18.97 -12.74 2.35
C ARG A 49 18.98 -11.58 1.35
N PHE A 50 20.06 -11.40 0.60
CA PHE A 50 20.11 -10.37 -0.45
C PHE A 50 19.07 -10.61 -1.55
N THR A 51 18.78 -11.87 -1.87
CA THR A 51 17.74 -12.23 -2.85
C THR A 51 16.34 -11.85 -2.34
N ALA A 52 16.05 -12.11 -1.06
CA ALA A 52 14.81 -11.68 -0.42
C ALA A 52 14.70 -10.15 -0.39
N TRP A 53 15.76 -9.45 0.02
CA TRP A 53 15.81 -7.97 -0.01
C TRP A 53 15.57 -7.40 -1.40
N LYS A 54 16.14 -8.01 -2.45
CA LYS A 54 15.88 -7.60 -3.84
C LYS A 54 14.40 -7.68 -4.20
N ALA A 55 13.69 -8.71 -3.72
CA ALA A 55 12.26 -8.86 -3.94
C ALA A 55 11.43 -7.81 -3.18
N ILE A 56 11.79 -7.54 -1.92
CA ILE A 56 11.15 -6.50 -1.10
C ILE A 56 11.32 -5.13 -1.74
N VAL A 57 12.54 -4.77 -2.17
CA VAL A 57 12.80 -3.49 -2.84
C VAL A 57 12.02 -3.38 -4.15
N LYS A 58 11.90 -4.47 -4.92
CA LYS A 58 11.06 -4.48 -6.12
C LYS A 58 9.58 -4.18 -5.79
N GLN A 59 9.06 -4.74 -4.71
CA GLN A 59 7.69 -4.48 -4.27
C GLN A 59 7.51 -3.01 -3.86
N LEU A 60 8.47 -2.44 -3.12
CA LEU A 60 8.46 -1.02 -2.75
C LEU A 60 8.49 -0.10 -3.97
N ILE A 61 9.30 -0.40 -4.98
CA ILE A 61 9.33 0.35 -6.24
C ILE A 61 7.93 0.41 -6.85
N SER A 62 7.29 -0.74 -7.05
CA SER A 62 5.95 -0.79 -7.65
C SER A 62 4.88 -0.09 -6.81
N TYR A 63 5.01 -0.12 -5.48
CA TYR A 63 4.11 0.62 -4.59
C TYR A 63 4.24 2.13 -4.78
N PHE A 64 5.47 2.66 -4.80
CA PHE A 64 5.69 4.11 -4.96
C PHE A 64 5.44 4.60 -6.39
N GLU A 65 5.69 3.78 -7.41
CA GLU A 65 5.24 4.03 -8.79
C GLU A 65 3.71 4.20 -8.81
N GLY A 66 2.98 3.28 -8.15
CA GLY A 66 1.53 3.40 -8.01
C GLY A 66 1.05 4.66 -7.27
N ILE A 67 1.76 5.08 -6.22
CA ILE A 67 1.48 6.36 -5.55
C ILE A 67 1.66 7.53 -6.52
N ALA A 68 2.79 7.59 -7.24
CA ALA A 68 3.05 8.66 -8.19
C ALA A 68 1.97 8.73 -9.28
N ASP A 69 1.54 7.57 -9.80
CA ASP A 69 0.46 7.49 -10.78
C ASP A 69 -0.87 8.03 -10.25
N ILE A 70 -1.23 7.68 -9.01
CA ILE A 70 -2.45 8.17 -8.35
C ILE A 70 -2.39 9.70 -8.19
N GLU A 71 -1.29 10.22 -7.63
CA GLU A 71 -1.10 11.66 -7.41
C GLU A 71 -1.17 12.46 -8.72
N ASN A 72 -0.50 11.97 -9.77
CA ASN A 72 -0.57 12.58 -11.10
C ASN A 72 -1.98 12.56 -11.70
N ASN A 73 -2.74 11.47 -11.47
CA ASN A 73 -4.13 11.40 -11.90
C ASN A 73 -5.01 12.38 -11.13
N VAL A 74 -4.87 12.47 -9.80
CA VAL A 74 -5.60 13.43 -8.96
C VAL A 74 -5.32 14.86 -9.41
N ALA A 75 -4.06 15.23 -9.65
CA ALA A 75 -3.68 16.53 -10.16
C ALA A 75 -4.37 16.88 -11.50
N ARG A 76 -4.38 15.91 -12.43
CA ARG A 76 -5.02 16.08 -13.74
C ARG A 76 -6.54 16.27 -13.62
N GLU A 77 -7.21 15.46 -12.81
CA GLU A 77 -8.67 15.58 -12.63
C GLU A 77 -9.04 16.87 -11.87
N MET A 78 -8.25 17.28 -10.88
CA MET A 78 -8.44 18.58 -10.21
C MET A 78 -8.24 19.77 -11.17
N THR A 79 -7.28 19.68 -12.08
CA THR A 79 -7.05 20.72 -13.11
C THR A 79 -8.26 20.84 -14.04
N LYS A 80 -8.84 19.70 -14.47
CA LYS A 80 -10.07 19.69 -15.27
C LYS A 80 -11.25 20.27 -14.48
N LEU A 81 -11.38 19.89 -13.21
CA LEU A 81 -12.44 20.39 -12.33
C LEU A 81 -12.35 21.91 -12.13
N ALA A 82 -11.15 22.46 -11.95
CA ALA A 82 -10.97 23.91 -11.90
C ALA A 82 -11.42 24.59 -13.20
N GLY A 83 -11.27 23.92 -14.35
CA GLY A 83 -11.78 24.38 -15.64
C GLY A 83 -13.31 24.45 -15.73
N VAL A 84 -14.06 23.77 -14.86
CA VAL A 84 -15.54 23.88 -14.81
C VAL A 84 -15.95 25.27 -14.31
N VAL A 85 -15.14 25.91 -13.47
CA VAL A 85 -15.40 27.25 -12.96
C VAL A 85 -15.03 28.30 -14.03
N GLN A 86 -16.05 28.75 -14.74
CA GLN A 86 -15.95 29.74 -15.81
C GLN A 86 -16.10 31.17 -15.23
N VAL A 87 -14.97 31.83 -14.99
CA VAL A 87 -14.91 33.25 -14.60
C VAL A 87 -13.92 34.02 -15.51
N PRO A 88 -14.23 35.27 -15.89
CA PRO A 88 -15.37 36.08 -15.44
C PRO A 88 -16.71 35.55 -15.99
N PHE A 89 -17.80 35.79 -15.25
CA PHE A 89 -19.13 35.30 -15.65
C PHE A 89 -19.59 35.95 -16.94
N ARG A 90 -20.24 35.17 -17.82
CA ARG A 90 -20.79 35.68 -19.08
C ARG A 90 -21.97 36.64 -18.88
N SER A 91 -22.57 36.66 -17.70
CA SER A 91 -23.70 37.52 -17.32
C SER A 91 -23.35 39.03 -17.28
N GLY A 92 -22.14 39.44 -17.69
CA GLY A 92 -21.69 40.83 -17.70
C GLY A 92 -21.48 41.41 -16.30
N ASN A 93 -21.65 42.73 -16.16
CA ASN A 93 -21.47 43.49 -14.91
C ASN A 93 -22.56 43.24 -13.83
N GLN A 94 -23.38 42.20 -13.97
CA GLN A 94 -24.41 41.86 -12.98
C GLN A 94 -23.82 41.40 -11.64
N PHE A 95 -22.59 40.89 -11.68
CA PHE A 95 -21.86 40.47 -10.48
C PHE A 95 -20.64 41.35 -10.30
N LEU A 96 -20.51 41.90 -9.09
CA LEU A 96 -19.31 42.64 -8.68
C LEU A 96 -18.07 41.74 -8.85
N GLY A 97 -17.01 42.34 -9.38
CA GLY A 97 -15.67 41.77 -9.44
C GLY A 97 -15.07 41.74 -8.04
N GLU A 98 -14.33 42.81 -7.73
CA GLU A 98 -13.64 42.98 -6.46
C GLU A 98 -14.60 42.96 -5.26
N GLY A 99 -14.34 42.07 -4.30
CA GLY A 99 -15.17 41.89 -3.10
C GLY A 99 -16.57 41.30 -3.39
N GLY A 100 -16.83 40.89 -4.63
CA GLY A 100 -18.10 40.36 -5.09
C GLY A 100 -18.10 38.85 -5.30
N LEU A 101 -19.20 38.37 -5.91
CA LEU A 101 -19.38 36.94 -6.20
C LEU A 101 -18.32 36.42 -7.17
N GLN A 102 -17.81 37.25 -8.08
CA GLN A 102 -16.84 36.82 -9.07
C GLN A 102 -15.49 36.50 -8.44
N ASP A 103 -15.01 37.31 -7.49
CA ASP A 103 -13.81 37.04 -6.69
C ASP A 103 -13.90 35.73 -5.90
N ILE A 104 -15.07 35.42 -5.34
CA ILE A 104 -15.28 34.15 -4.63
C ILE A 104 -15.03 32.96 -5.57
N PHE A 105 -15.55 33.03 -6.81
CA PHE A 105 -15.36 31.97 -7.79
C PHE A 105 -13.93 31.92 -8.37
N TYR A 106 -13.26 33.07 -8.53
CA TYR A 106 -11.81 33.09 -8.77
C TYR A 106 -11.07 32.36 -7.66
N GLY A 107 -11.37 32.66 -6.39
CA GLY A 107 -10.79 32.00 -5.24
C GLY A 107 -11.01 30.48 -5.21
N ILE A 108 -12.21 30.00 -5.56
CA ILE A 108 -12.50 28.55 -5.66
C ILE A 108 -11.64 27.90 -6.75
N ARG A 109 -11.63 28.48 -7.96
CA ARG A 109 -10.86 27.97 -9.10
C ARG A 109 -9.38 27.92 -8.78
N ASP A 110 -8.84 29.02 -8.25
CA ASP A 110 -7.41 29.18 -8.04
C ASP A 110 -6.93 28.33 -6.85
N LYS A 111 -7.76 28.16 -5.79
CA LYS A 111 -7.49 27.16 -4.74
C LYS A 111 -7.48 25.73 -5.28
N THR A 112 -8.42 25.38 -6.17
CA THR A 112 -8.47 24.05 -6.79
C THR A 112 -7.23 23.79 -7.63
N ARG A 113 -6.76 24.79 -8.40
CA ARG A 113 -5.50 24.72 -9.15
C ARG A 113 -4.29 24.56 -8.23
N ALA A 114 -4.22 25.33 -7.15
CA ALA A 114 -3.13 25.22 -6.19
C ALA A 114 -3.04 23.81 -5.56
N ILE A 115 -4.19 23.21 -5.23
CA ILE A 115 -4.24 21.81 -4.75
C ILE A 115 -3.79 20.85 -5.85
N ALA A 116 -4.24 21.03 -7.09
CA ALA A 116 -3.79 20.22 -8.23
C ALA A 116 -2.26 20.27 -8.40
N ASP A 117 -1.67 21.46 -8.27
CA ASP A 117 -0.22 21.66 -8.37
C ASP A 117 0.53 20.96 -7.23
N GLN A 118 -0.02 20.95 -6.02
CA GLN A 118 0.54 20.19 -4.88
C GLN A 118 0.59 18.69 -5.15
N HIS A 119 -0.51 18.11 -5.66
CA HIS A 119 -0.56 16.70 -6.06
C HIS A 119 0.46 16.39 -7.18
N ALA A 120 0.56 17.24 -8.20
CA ALA A 120 1.53 17.08 -9.28
C ALA A 120 2.98 17.14 -8.78
N ASN A 121 3.27 18.05 -7.84
CA ASN A 121 4.59 18.17 -7.23
C ASN A 121 4.96 16.94 -6.39
N LEU A 122 3.99 16.40 -5.65
CA LEU A 122 4.18 15.18 -4.88
C LEU A 122 4.47 13.99 -5.80
N GLY A 123 3.64 13.79 -6.85
CA GLY A 123 3.84 12.74 -7.85
C GLY A 123 5.25 12.77 -8.45
N ARG A 124 5.70 13.95 -8.93
CA ARG A 124 7.08 14.15 -9.43
C ARG A 124 8.16 13.85 -8.41
N THR A 125 7.95 14.22 -7.14
CA THR A 125 8.95 13.98 -6.07
C THR A 125 9.07 12.50 -5.75
N VAL A 126 7.94 11.79 -5.66
CA VAL A 126 7.91 10.34 -5.42
C VAL A 126 8.64 9.62 -6.55
N GLU A 127 8.32 9.94 -7.81
CA GLU A 127 8.94 9.32 -8.97
C GLU A 127 10.43 9.68 -9.11
N GLY A 128 10.77 10.96 -9.02
CA GLY A 128 12.13 11.46 -9.27
C GLY A 128 13.12 11.20 -8.13
N SER A 129 12.65 11.08 -6.89
CA SER A 129 13.52 10.88 -5.72
C SER A 129 13.37 9.48 -5.15
N ILE A 130 12.18 9.09 -4.70
CA ILE A 130 12.00 7.84 -3.96
C ILE A 130 12.18 6.63 -4.88
N VAL A 131 11.47 6.59 -6.00
CA VAL A 131 11.55 5.48 -6.96
C VAL A 131 12.97 5.35 -7.52
N GLN A 132 13.60 6.46 -7.90
CA GLN A 132 14.99 6.45 -8.39
C GLN A 132 15.99 5.91 -7.35
N HIS A 133 15.89 6.33 -6.09
CA HIS A 133 16.75 5.80 -5.02
C HIS A 133 16.55 4.29 -4.80
N LEU A 134 15.32 3.81 -4.83
CA LEU A 134 15.03 2.38 -4.70
C LEU A 134 15.53 1.57 -5.90
N GLN A 135 15.43 2.11 -7.12
CA GLN A 135 15.98 1.48 -8.33
C GLN A 135 17.50 1.37 -8.26
N LYS A 136 18.19 2.41 -7.77
CA LYS A 136 19.63 2.38 -7.51
C LYS A 136 19.99 1.31 -6.47
N LEU A 137 19.30 1.28 -5.33
CA LEU A 137 19.50 0.29 -4.28
C LEU A 137 19.32 -1.15 -4.81
N ARG A 138 18.27 -1.39 -5.61
CA ARG A 138 18.03 -2.70 -6.24
C ARG A 138 19.19 -3.13 -7.13
N THR A 139 19.79 -2.18 -7.87
CA THR A 139 20.94 -2.43 -8.74
C THR A 139 22.19 -2.77 -7.93
N GLU A 140 22.45 -2.05 -6.85
CA GLU A 140 23.54 -2.32 -5.92
C GLU A 140 23.41 -3.71 -5.27
N ILE A 141 22.21 -4.07 -4.80
CA ILE A 141 21.93 -5.41 -4.26
C ILE A 141 22.23 -6.49 -5.31
N LYS A 142 21.78 -6.30 -6.56
CA LYS A 142 22.06 -7.25 -7.66
C LYS A 142 23.56 -7.40 -7.91
N ALA A 143 24.33 -6.30 -7.85
CA ALA A 143 25.78 -6.34 -7.97
C ALA A 143 26.46 -7.06 -6.80
N HIS A 144 25.99 -6.87 -5.56
CA HIS A 144 26.49 -7.59 -4.40
C HIS A 144 26.26 -9.10 -4.48
N ILE A 145 25.06 -9.53 -4.91
CA ILE A 145 24.77 -10.96 -5.14
C ILE A 145 25.73 -11.53 -6.20
N LYS A 146 25.96 -10.81 -7.31
CA LYS A 146 26.88 -11.25 -8.37
C LYS A 146 28.33 -11.37 -7.86
N ARG A 147 28.79 -10.40 -7.06
CA ARG A 147 30.14 -10.41 -6.47
C ARG A 147 30.36 -11.61 -5.54
N LYS A 148 29.39 -11.93 -4.69
CA LYS A 148 29.47 -13.07 -3.74
C LYS A 148 29.30 -14.45 -4.40
N ARG A 149 28.91 -14.50 -5.68
CA ARG A 149 28.84 -15.72 -6.50
C ARG A 149 30.08 -15.99 -7.34
N LYS A 150 31.03 -15.05 -7.43
CA LYS A 150 32.31 -15.31 -8.11
C LYS A 150 33.15 -16.27 -7.24
N PRO A 151 33.83 -17.25 -7.87
CA PRO A 151 34.73 -18.17 -7.18
C PRO A 151 35.90 -17.42 -6.53
#